data_AF-A0A813G0B0-F1
#
_entry.id   AF-A0A813G0B0-F1
#
_cell.length_a   1.000
_cell.length_b   1.000
_cell.length_c   1.000
_cell.angle_alpha   90.00
_cell.angle_beta   90.00
_cell.angle_gamma   90.00
#
_symmetry.space_group_name_H-M   'P 1'
#
loop_
_entity.id
_entity.type
_entity.pdbx_description
1 polymer ?
#
loop_
_entity_poly.entity_id
_entity_poly.type
_entity_poly.pdbx_seq_one_letter_code
_entity_poly.pdbx_strand_id
1 'polypeptide(L)'
;MEEAVVDSCVQKLSKRRPEIKLRKHGPFLYKIFSRVVRLEARARKGPKRPDLDGLELWVVDGPLRQPLVDYLEGSGRNEAWQDPRVIQSALHALPQANRVSFEEVFPMSRSEAMELAVLE
;
A
#
# COMPACT_ATOMS: atom_id res chain seq x y z
N MET A 1 -13.10 -15.01 -5.75
CA MET A 1 -12.64 -15.27 -4.36
C MET A 1 -13.63 -14.61 -3.43
N GLU A 2 -14.35 -15.41 -2.66
CA GLU A 2 -15.51 -14.96 -1.89
C GLU A 2 -15.08 -14.17 -0.65
N GLU A 3 -15.67 -13.00 -0.43
CA GLU A 3 -15.46 -12.16 0.75
C GLU A 3 -15.62 -12.95 2.07
N ALA A 4 -16.54 -13.92 2.07
CA ALA A 4 -16.80 -14.84 3.19
C ALA A 4 -15.56 -15.66 3.62
N VAL A 5 -14.69 -16.03 2.67
CA VAL A 5 -13.46 -16.79 2.97
C VAL A 5 -12.45 -15.89 3.69
N VAL A 6 -12.32 -14.64 3.25
CA VAL A 6 -11.43 -13.65 3.89
C VAL A 6 -11.94 -13.32 5.29
N ASP A 7 -13.25 -13.08 5.44
CA ASP A 7 -13.87 -12.82 6.75
C ASP A 7 -13.69 -14.00 7.72
N SER A 8 -13.88 -15.25 7.26
CA SER A 8 -13.66 -16.45 8.07
C SER A 8 -12.21 -16.57 8.54
N CYS A 9 -11.23 -16.32 7.66
CA CYS A 9 -9.82 -16.34 8.02
C CYS A 9 -9.46 -15.21 9.01
N VAL A 10 -10.03 -14.01 8.85
CA VAL A 10 -9.83 -12.90 9.79
C VAL A 10 -10.41 -13.24 11.17
N GLN A 11 -11.59 -13.87 11.24
CA GLN A 11 -12.18 -14.31 12.51
C GLN A 11 -11.35 -15.40 13.20
N LYS A 12 -10.80 -16.36 12.45
CA LYS A 12 -9.88 -17.37 13.00
C LYS A 12 -8.62 -16.72 13.58
N LEU A 13 -8.11 -15.68 12.92
CA LEU A 13 -6.91 -14.96 13.34
C LEU A 13 -7.16 -14.06 14.56
N SER A 14 -8.30 -13.38 14.62
CA SER A 14 -8.69 -12.56 15.78
C SER A 14 -8.90 -13.38 17.04
N LYS A 15 -9.39 -14.63 16.92
CA LYS A 15 -9.51 -15.57 18.05
C LYS A 15 -8.15 -15.98 18.63
N ARG A 16 -7.12 -16.11 17.79
CA ARG A 16 -5.78 -16.51 18.22
C ARG A 16 -4.91 -15.35 18.69
N ARG A 17 -5.13 -14.14 18.17
CA ARG A 17 -4.41 -12.93 18.55
C ARG A 17 -5.39 -11.79 18.88
N PRO A 18 -5.96 -11.77 20.10
CA PRO A 18 -6.93 -10.76 20.51
C PRO A 18 -6.34 -9.35 20.64
N GLU A 19 -5.01 -9.24 20.72
CA GLU A 19 -4.28 -7.98 20.76
C GLU A 19 -4.46 -7.15 19.48
N ILE A 20 -4.84 -7.80 18.37
CA ILE A 20 -4.89 -7.20 17.05
C ILE A 20 -6.31 -6.74 16.71
N LYS A 21 -6.54 -5.44 16.82
CA LYS A 21 -7.82 -4.79 16.49
C LYS A 21 -7.97 -4.61 14.97
N LEU A 22 -8.46 -5.65 14.29
CA LEU A 22 -8.87 -5.58 12.89
C LEU A 22 -10.31 -5.06 12.80
N ARG A 23 -10.52 -3.87 12.20
CA ARG A 23 -11.88 -3.34 11.97
C ARG A 23 -12.21 -3.41 10.48
N LYS A 24 -13.33 -4.04 10.11
CA LYS A 24 -13.79 -4.07 8.73
C LYS A 24 -14.31 -2.68 8.33
N HIS A 25 -13.83 -2.14 7.21
CA HIS A 25 -14.21 -0.83 6.69
C HIS A 25 -14.98 -0.94 5.35
N GLY A 26 -14.84 -2.06 4.65
CA GLY A 26 -15.51 -2.32 3.37
C GLY A 26 -15.21 -3.72 2.84
N PRO A 27 -15.65 -4.04 1.62
CA PRO A 27 -15.36 -5.33 0.99
C PRO A 27 -13.84 -5.46 0.80
N PHE A 28 -13.25 -6.50 1.40
CA PHE A 28 -11.79 -6.73 1.44
C PHE A 28 -10.96 -5.62 2.11
N LEU A 29 -11.58 -4.60 2.72
CA LEU A 29 -10.88 -3.47 3.34
C LEU A 29 -10.96 -3.54 4.86
N TYR A 30 -9.80 -3.57 5.50
CA TYR A 30 -9.68 -3.63 6.96
C TYR A 30 -8.77 -2.53 7.46
N LYS A 31 -9.16 -1.93 8.58
CA LYS A 31 -8.35 -0.96 9.30
C LYS A 31 -7.40 -1.71 10.24
N ILE A 32 -6.11 -1.58 9.99
CA ILE A 32 -5.00 -2.15 10.77
C ILE A 32 -4.10 -0.98 11.20
N PHE A 33 -3.77 -0.87 12.49
CA PHE A 33 -2.89 0.18 13.05
C PHE A 33 -3.13 1.60 12.49
N SER A 34 -4.40 2.01 12.40
CA SER A 34 -4.89 3.28 11.84
C SER A 34 -4.91 3.42 10.31
N ARG A 35 -4.30 2.50 9.55
CA ARG A 35 -4.36 2.46 8.08
C ARG A 35 -5.47 1.56 7.55
N VAL A 36 -6.10 1.95 6.45
CA VAL A 36 -7.05 1.10 5.73
C VAL A 36 -6.28 0.34 4.67
N VAL A 37 -6.23 -0.99 4.80
CA VAL A 37 -5.50 -1.87 3.89
C VAL A 37 -6.43 -2.89 3.26
N ARG A 38 -6.06 -3.38 2.07
CA ARG A 38 -6.81 -4.41 1.36
C ARG A 38 -6.26 -5.79 1.72
N LEU A 39 -7.13 -6.74 2.02
CA LEU A 39 -6.77 -8.13 2.30
C LEU A 39 -7.10 -9.02 1.10
N GLU A 40 -6.14 -9.87 0.73
CA GLU A 40 -6.30 -10.88 -0.31
C GLU A 40 -6.00 -12.26 0.30
N ALA A 41 -6.91 -13.23 0.13
CA ALA A 41 -6.62 -14.62 0.44
C ALA A 41 -5.96 -15.27 -0.77
N ARG A 42 -4.77 -15.87 -0.58
CA ARG A 42 -4.08 -16.64 -1.63
C ARG A 42 -3.88 -18.07 -1.19
N ALA A 43 -4.02 -19.00 -2.14
CA ALA A 43 -3.62 -20.38 -1.92
C ALA A 43 -2.10 -20.43 -1.73
N ARG A 44 -1.65 -20.95 -0.59
CA ARG A 44 -0.24 -21.04 -0.25
C ARG A 44 0.41 -22.18 -1.04
N LYS A 45 1.51 -21.91 -1.75
CA LYS A 45 2.28 -22.92 -2.51
C LYS A 45 3.33 -23.69 -1.68
N GLY A 46 3.28 -23.63 -0.35
CA GLY A 46 4.30 -24.18 0.57
C GLY A 46 3.75 -25.16 1.61
N PRO A 47 4.59 -25.66 2.55
CA PRO A 47 4.17 -26.65 3.54
C PRO A 47 3.00 -26.11 4.37
N LYS A 48 1.94 -26.92 4.47
CA LYS A 48 0.70 -26.61 5.19
C LYS A 48 1.06 -26.22 6.63
N ARG A 49 0.85 -24.96 7.01
CA ARG A 49 0.69 -24.64 8.43
C ARG A 49 -0.69 -25.16 8.86
N PRO A 50 -0.82 -25.81 10.02
CA PRO A 50 -2.07 -26.44 10.46
C PRO A 50 -3.21 -25.44 10.78
N ASP A 51 -3.00 -24.15 10.53
CA ASP A 51 -3.76 -23.06 11.16
C ASP A 51 -4.72 -22.31 10.21
N LEU A 52 -4.50 -22.41 8.90
CA LEU A 52 -5.42 -21.93 7.86
C LEU A 52 -5.56 -23.02 6.80
N ASP A 53 -6.76 -23.18 6.23
CA ASP A 53 -7.14 -24.21 5.25
C ASP A 53 -6.37 -24.08 3.91
N GLY A 54 -5.04 -24.16 3.93
CA GLY A 54 -4.16 -23.91 2.78
C GLY A 54 -4.15 -22.47 2.27
N LEU A 55 -4.89 -21.56 2.90
CA LEU A 55 -5.01 -20.15 2.51
C LEU A 55 -4.11 -19.28 3.37
N GLU A 56 -3.43 -18.32 2.75
CA GLU A 56 -2.61 -17.31 3.44
C GLU A 56 -3.22 -15.94 3.16
N LEU A 57 -3.39 -15.14 4.21
CA LEU A 57 -3.87 -13.77 4.09
C LEU A 57 -2.69 -12.86 3.77
N TRP A 58 -2.84 -12.11 2.68
CA TRP A 58 -1.89 -11.11 2.22
C TRP A 58 -2.51 -9.72 2.38
N VAL A 59 -1.74 -8.80 2.95
CA VAL A 59 -2.04 -7.38 3.03
C VAL A 59 -1.52 -6.70 1.77
N VAL A 60 -2.35 -5.86 1.18
CA VAL A 60 -2.02 -4.96 0.08
C VAL A 60 -2.19 -3.53 0.58
N ASP A 61 -1.06 -2.85 0.79
CA ASP A 61 -0.96 -1.45 1.23
C ASP A 61 -0.24 -0.65 0.13
N GLY A 62 -1.01 -0.19 -0.86
CA GLY A 62 -0.46 0.44 -2.07
C GLY A 62 0.46 -0.52 -2.85
N PRO A 63 1.75 -0.17 -3.05
CA PRO A 63 2.70 -1.02 -3.77
C PRO A 63 3.22 -2.20 -2.94
N LEU A 64 3.03 -2.17 -1.62
CA LEU A 64 3.51 -3.19 -0.71
C LEU A 64 2.50 -4.34 -0.65
N ARG A 65 2.99 -5.57 -0.84
CA ARG A 65 2.26 -6.80 -0.57
C ARG A 65 3.03 -7.64 0.44
N GLN A 66 2.40 -8.03 1.52
CA GLN A 66 3.07 -8.79 2.58
C GLN A 66 2.09 -9.75 3.27
N PRO A 67 2.52 -10.91 3.76
CA PRO A 67 1.68 -11.75 4.62
C PRO A 67 1.16 -10.97 5.82
N LEU A 68 -0.11 -11.16 6.17
CA LEU A 68 -0.77 -10.44 7.27
C LEU A 68 -0.02 -10.59 8.60
N VAL A 69 0.54 -11.76 8.88
CA VAL A 69 1.30 -12.01 10.11
C VAL A 69 2.56 -11.13 10.16
N ASP A 70 3.32 -11.09 9.07
CA ASP A 70 4.55 -10.31 8.98
C ASP A 70 4.26 -8.79 9.00
N TYR A 71 3.17 -8.36 8.34
CA TYR A 71 2.69 -6.97 8.37
C TYR A 71 2.27 -6.54 9.79
N LEU A 72 1.65 -7.45 10.54
CA LEU A 72 1.20 -7.18 11.90
C LEU A 72 2.35 -7.11 12.91
N GLU A 73 3.40 -7.92 12.69
CA GLU A 73 4.60 -7.95 13.53
C GLU A 73 5.61 -6.85 13.16
N GLY A 74 5.40 -6.14 12.04
CA GLY A 74 6.36 -5.16 11.53
C GLY A 74 7.72 -5.78 11.20
N SER A 75 7.75 -7.09 10.92
CA SER A 75 8.99 -7.87 10.82
C SER A 75 9.77 -7.61 9.53
N GLY A 76 9.14 -6.97 8.54
CA GLY A 76 9.68 -6.72 7.21
C GLY A 76 9.92 -7.98 6.38
N ARG A 77 9.46 -9.16 6.84
CA ARG A 77 9.68 -10.43 6.16
C ARG A 77 8.65 -10.64 5.06
N ASN A 78 9.09 -11.29 3.98
CA ASN A 78 8.25 -11.66 2.84
C ASN A 78 7.53 -10.47 2.17
N GLU A 79 8.12 -9.28 2.25
CA GLU A 79 7.64 -8.12 1.53
C GLU A 79 7.85 -8.31 0.02
N ALA A 80 6.76 -8.25 -0.72
CA ALA A 80 6.73 -8.22 -2.16
C ALA A 80 6.27 -6.83 -2.59
N TRP A 81 7.21 -5.99 -3.00
CA TRP A 81 6.92 -4.72 -3.63
C TRP A 81 6.53 -4.98 -5.09
N GLN A 82 5.39 -4.42 -5.54
CA GLN A 82 5.05 -4.46 -6.95
C GLN A 82 6.12 -3.72 -7.76
N ASP A 83 6.49 -4.28 -8.91
CA ASP A 83 7.55 -3.74 -9.77
C ASP A 83 7.26 -2.26 -10.11
N PRO A 84 8.19 -1.33 -9.78
CA PRO A 84 8.00 0.11 -10.00
C PRO A 84 7.75 0.49 -11.46
N ARG A 85 7.93 -0.43 -12.42
CA ARG A 85 7.52 -0.22 -13.84
C ARG A 85 6.03 0.09 -14.00
N VAL A 86 5.19 -0.29 -13.05
CA VAL A 86 3.74 0.02 -13.04
C VAL A 86 3.45 1.33 -12.29
N ILE A 87 4.37 1.77 -11.43
CA ILE A 87 4.26 3.02 -10.66
C ILE A 87 5.07 4.08 -11.42
N GLN A 88 4.56 4.48 -12.59
CA GLN A 88 5.08 5.67 -13.25
C GLN A 88 4.81 6.85 -12.33
N SER A 89 5.87 7.51 -11.85
CA SER A 89 5.73 8.85 -11.29
C SER A 89 4.96 9.72 -12.30
N ALA A 90 4.19 10.71 -11.84
CA ALA A 90 3.40 11.58 -12.73
C ALA A 90 4.24 12.19 -13.87
N LEU A 91 5.54 12.38 -13.61
CA LEU A 91 6.54 12.85 -14.57
C LEU A 91 6.82 11.86 -15.72
N HIS A 92 6.72 10.57 -15.47
CA HIS A 92 6.93 9.50 -16.47
C HIS A 92 5.65 9.13 -17.22
N ALA A 93 4.48 9.46 -16.66
CA ALA A 93 3.19 9.29 -17.31
C ALA A 93 2.93 10.34 -18.41
N LEU A 94 3.49 11.55 -18.28
CA LEU A 94 3.38 12.61 -19.27
C LEU A 94 4.45 12.48 -20.37
N PRO A 95 4.07 12.46 -21.67
CA PRO A 95 4.99 12.56 -22.79
C PRO A 95 5.88 13.79 -22.65
N GLN A 96 7.15 13.71 -23.05
CA GLN A 96 8.12 14.81 -22.87
C GLN A 96 7.63 16.14 -23.45
N ALA A 97 6.91 16.10 -24.57
CA ALA A 97 6.33 17.28 -25.22
C ALA A 97 5.26 18.01 -24.37
N ASN A 98 4.65 17.32 -23.39
CA ASN A 98 3.58 17.84 -22.55
C ASN A 98 4.04 18.12 -21.11
N ARG A 99 5.33 17.98 -20.83
CA ARG A 99 5.90 18.29 -19.51
C ARG A 99 6.10 19.80 -19.42
N VAL A 100 5.41 20.43 -18.47
CA VAL A 100 5.68 21.83 -18.10
C VAL A 100 6.77 21.79 -17.03
N SER A 101 8.00 22.11 -17.41
CA SER A 101 9.04 22.50 -16.45
C SER A 101 8.97 24.00 -16.28
N PHE A 102 8.96 24.49 -15.04
CA PHE A 102 9.26 25.89 -14.79
C PHE A 102 10.70 26.14 -15.26
N GLU A 103 10.94 27.21 -16.00
CA GLU A 103 12.31 27.69 -16.19
C GLU A 103 12.86 28.01 -14.79
N GLU A 104 14.03 27.48 -14.44
CA GLU A 104 14.68 27.84 -13.19
C GLU A 104 15.11 29.30 -13.31
N VAL A 105 14.23 30.22 -12.91
CA VAL A 105 14.58 31.63 -12.81
C VAL A 105 15.37 31.80 -11.52
N PHE A 106 16.64 32.15 -11.66
CA PHE A 106 17.55 32.43 -10.55
C PHE A 106 17.67 33.94 -10.36
N PRO A 107 16.76 34.60 -9.62
CA PRO A 107 16.87 36.03 -9.39
C PRO A 107 18.16 36.32 -8.60
N MET A 108 18.95 37.24 -9.11
CA MET A 108 20.23 37.66 -8.50
C MET A 108 20.02 38.79 -7.50
N SER A 109 18.81 39.36 -7.43
CA SER A 109 18.46 40.43 -6.52
C SER A 109 17.05 40.29 -5.93
N ARG A 110 16.83 40.93 -4.78
CA ARG A 110 15.53 40.93 -4.09
C ARG A 110 14.42 41.58 -4.93
N SER A 111 14.74 42.63 -5.69
CA SER A 111 13.78 43.31 -6.57
C SER A 111 13.34 42.40 -7.72
N GLU A 112 14.28 41.68 -8.32
CA GLU A 112 14.01 40.73 -9.40
C GLU A 112 13.14 39.56 -8.93
N ALA A 113 13.38 39.05 -7.72
CA ALA A 113 12.51 38.05 -7.10
C ALA A 113 11.08 38.55 -6.84
N MET A 114 10.91 39.85 -6.51
CA MET A 114 9.59 40.46 -6.30
C MET A 114 8.81 40.66 -7.60
N GLU A 115 9.49 41.00 -8.70
CA GLU A 115 8.85 41.14 -10.02
C GLU A 115 8.33 39.81 -10.56
N LEU A 116 9.12 38.73 -10.37
CA LEU A 116 8.71 37.38 -10.77
C LEU A 116 7.50 36.87 -9.99
N ALA A 117 7.42 37.17 -8.69
CA ALA A 117 6.31 36.75 -7.83
C ALA A 117 4.97 37.45 -8.15
N VAL A 118 4.98 38.53 -8.93
CA VAL A 118 3.79 39.31 -9.30
C VAL A 118 3.23 38.90 -10.68
N LEU A 119 4.00 38.12 -11.46
CA LEU A 119 3.63 37.68 -12.81
C LEU A 119 2.84 36.35 -12.84
N GLU A 120 2.70 35.66 -11.71
CA GLU A 120 1.78 34.50 -11.52
C GLU A 120 0.39 34.96 -11.04
#